data_AF-A0A0H5RTI7-F1
#
_entry.id   AF-A0A0H5RTI7-F1
#
_cell.length_a   1.000
_cell.length_b   1.000
_cell.length_c   1.000
_cell.angle_alpha   90.00
_cell.angle_beta   90.00
_cell.angle_gamma   90.00
#
_symmetry.space_group_name_H-M   'P 1'
#
loop_
_entity.id
_entity.type
_entity.pdbx_description
1 polymer ?
#
loop_
_entity_poly.entity_id
_entity_poly.type
_entity_poly.pdbx_seq_one_letter_code
_entity_poly.pdbx_strand_id
1 'polypeptide(L)' 'MPAPVVNLAPRASADVRQAQAFIAMLEDEMADLQSQLARIERRVSAGRPGALRHQDAVVARVNEVRRLLDALIFRFPSA' A
#
# COMPACT_ATOMS: atom_id res chain seq x y z
N MET A 1 -12.35 14.98 -42.72
CA MET A 1 -12.95 15.10 -41.38
C MET A 1 -11.81 15.12 -40.37
N PRO A 2 -11.61 16.20 -39.58
CA PRO A 2 -10.57 16.18 -38.56
C PRO A 2 -11.02 15.27 -37.40
N ALA A 3 -10.10 14.48 -36.85
CA ALA A 3 -10.38 13.60 -35.72
C ALA A 3 -10.70 14.43 -34.47
N PRO A 4 -11.67 14.02 -33.64
CA PRO A 4 -12.00 14.73 -32.41
C PRO A 4 -10.80 14.64 -31.46
N VAL A 5 -10.28 15.80 -31.06
CA VAL A 5 -9.24 15.91 -30.03
C VAL A 5 -9.91 15.54 -28.70
N VAL A 6 -9.77 14.29 -28.27
CA VAL A 6 -10.27 13.83 -26.97
C VAL A 6 -9.46 14.54 -25.89
N ASN A 7 -10.09 15.45 -25.14
CA ASN A 7 -9.46 16.10 -24.01
C ASN A 7 -9.27 15.06 -22.88
N LEU A 8 -8.03 14.58 -22.72
CA LEU A 8 -7.65 13.54 -21.74
C LEU A 8 -7.34 14.11 -20.35
N ALA A 9 -7.18 15.44 -20.20
CA ALA A 9 -6.78 16.07 -18.94
C ALA A 9 -7.76 15.80 -17.77
N PRO A 10 -9.10 15.80 -17.96
CA PRO A 10 -10.03 15.45 -16.89
C PRO A 10 -9.91 14.00 -16.42
N ARG A 11 -9.55 13.07 -17.32
CA ARG A 11 -9.33 11.65 -16.97
C ARG A 11 -8.03 11.49 -16.18
N ALA A 12 -6.94 12.10 -16.65
CA ALA A 12 -5.66 12.07 -15.95
C ALA A 12 -5.76 12.64 -14.52
N SER A 13 -6.49 13.74 -14.32
CA SER A 13 -6.72 14.31 -12.99
C SER A 13 -7.64 13.46 -12.11
N ALA A 14 -8.61 12.75 -12.67
CA ALA A 14 -9.42 11.79 -11.93
C ALA A 14 -8.59 10.58 -11.48
N ASP A 15 -7.74 10.04 -12.36
CA ASP A 15 -6.83 8.93 -12.05
C ASP A 15 -5.84 9.30 -10.94
N VAL A 16 -5.29 10.52 -10.95
CA VAL A 16 -4.40 11.02 -9.88
C VAL A 16 -5.15 11.12 -8.54
N ARG A 17 -6.35 11.70 -8.50
CA ARG A 17 -7.14 11.77 -7.25
C ARG A 17 -7.51 10.39 -6.71
N GLN A 18 -7.81 9.45 -7.59
CA GLN A 18 -8.09 8.07 -7.18
C GLN A 18 -6.81 7.39 -6.64
N ALA A 19 -5.67 7.61 -7.28
CA ALA A 19 -4.39 7.12 -6.79
C ALA A 19 -4.04 7.70 -5.40
N GLN A 20 -4.29 9.00 -5.17
CA GLN A 20 -4.12 9.64 -3.86
C GLN A 20 -4.95 8.97 -2.77
N ALA A 21 -6.24 8.73 -3.03
CA ALA A 21 -7.11 8.06 -2.07
C ALA A 21 -6.62 6.63 -1.76
N PHE A 22 -6.13 5.93 -2.79
CA PHE A 22 -5.62 4.57 -2.63
C PHE A 22 -4.26 4.53 -1.89
N ILE A 23 -3.37 5.49 -2.15
CA ILE A 23 -2.12 5.67 -1.40
C ILE A 23 -2.41 5.88 0.08
N ALA A 24 -3.33 6.79 0.43
CA ALA A 24 -3.69 7.05 1.83
C ALA A 24 -4.20 5.79 2.54
N MET A 25 -5.04 4.98 1.88
CA MET A 25 -5.51 3.71 2.44
C MET A 25 -4.38 2.69 2.66
N LEU A 26 -3.42 2.62 1.73
CA LEU A 26 -2.28 1.72 1.85
C LEU A 26 -1.27 2.20 2.92
N GLU A 27 -1.13 3.51 3.12
CA GLU A 27 -0.33 4.07 4.22
C GLU A 27 -0.91 3.74 5.59
N ASP A 28 -2.24 3.86 5.74
CA ASP A 28 -2.95 3.43 6.95
C ASP A 28 -2.79 1.92 7.20
N GLU A 29 -2.92 1.10 6.15
CA GLU A 29 -2.70 -0.35 6.24
C GLU A 29 -1.25 -0.67 6.65
N MET A 30 -0.27 0.05 6.09
CA MET A 30 1.15 -0.09 6.44
C MET A 30 1.39 0.22 7.93
N ALA A 31 0.79 1.29 8.45
CA ALA A 31 0.92 1.67 9.85
C ALA A 31 0.33 0.60 10.78
N ASP A 32 -0.84 0.03 10.44
CA ASP A 32 -1.44 -1.05 11.23
C ASP A 32 -0.58 -2.33 11.19
N LEU A 33 -0.09 -2.73 10.02
CA LEU A 33 0.78 -3.91 9.88
C LEU A 33 2.08 -3.77 10.68
N GLN A 34 2.69 -2.58 10.70
CA GLN A 34 3.87 -2.31 11.54
C GLN A 34 3.55 -2.43 13.04
N SER A 35 2.39 -1.92 13.47
CA SER A 35 1.91 -2.08 14.85
C SER A 35 1.66 -3.55 15.21
N GLN A 36 1.08 -4.33 14.30
CA GLN A 36 0.90 -5.77 14.46
C GLN A 36 2.24 -6.49 14.57
N LEU A 37 3.21 -6.17 13.72
CA LEU A 37 4.54 -6.78 13.75
C LEU A 37 5.22 -6.54 15.11
N ALA A 38 5.20 -5.31 15.62
CA ALA A 38 5.75 -4.99 16.94
C ALA A 38 5.04 -5.73 18.10
N ARG A 39 3.77 -6.08 17.95
CA ARG A 39 3.04 -6.94 18.92
C ARG A 39 3.44 -8.40 18.79
N ILE A 40 3.65 -8.88 17.57
CA ILE A 40 4.05 -10.26 17.29
C ILE A 40 5.48 -10.51 17.78
N GLU A 41 6.41 -9.60 17.51
CA GLU A 41 7.80 -9.67 17.98
C GLU A 41 7.85 -9.82 19.50
N ARG A 42 7.05 -9.05 20.25
CA ARG A 42 6.92 -9.20 21.71
C ARG A 42 6.42 -10.58 22.13
N ARG A 43 5.51 -11.20 21.36
CA ARG A 43 5.00 -12.56 21.64
C ARG A 43 6.00 -13.65 21.27
N VAL A 44 6.76 -13.46 20.20
CA VAL A 44 7.85 -14.35 19.78
C VAL A 44 8.95 -14.34 20.84
N SER A 45 9.38 -13.16 21.30
CA SER A 45 10.35 -13.03 22.40
C SER A 45 9.87 -13.64 23.71
N ALA A 46 8.55 -13.69 23.93
CA ALA A 46 7.93 -14.36 25.07
C ALA A 46 7.76 -15.89 24.88
N GLY A 47 8.28 -16.48 23.79
CA GLY A 47 8.26 -17.92 23.54
C GLY A 47 6.88 -18.50 23.22
N ARG A 48 5.92 -17.69 22.76
CA ARG A 48 4.56 -18.18 22.47
C ARG A 48 4.53 -19.01 21.18
N PRO A 49 3.99 -20.25 21.21
CA PRO A 49 3.85 -21.08 20.00
C PRO A 49 2.98 -20.40 18.94
N GLY A 50 3.33 -20.58 17.66
CA GLY A 50 2.57 -20.04 16.53
C GLY A 50 2.83 -18.56 16.19
N ALA A 51 3.58 -17.83 17.02
CA ALA A 51 3.90 -16.43 16.77
C ALA A 51 4.82 -16.24 15.54
N LEU A 52 5.72 -17.18 15.26
CA LEU A 52 6.62 -17.15 14.09
C LEU A 52 5.85 -17.22 12.77
N ARG A 53 4.92 -18.17 12.61
CA ARG A 53 4.10 -18.27 11.39
C ARG A 53 3.23 -17.02 11.17
N HIS A 54 2.73 -16.44 12.27
CA HIS A 54 1.97 -15.20 12.20
C HIS A 54 2.87 -14.01 11.81
N GLN A 55 4.12 -13.99 12.30
CA GLN A 55 5.13 -13.01 11.89
C GLN A 55 5.41 -13.08 10.39
N ASP A 56 5.66 -14.27 9.85
CA ASP A 56 5.96 -14.47 8.43
C ASP A 56 4.81 -13.96 7.54
N ALA A 57 3.55 -14.22 7.93
CA ALA A 57 2.39 -13.74 7.21
C ALA A 57 2.27 -12.21 7.22
N VAL A 58 2.51 -11.57 8.37
CA VAL A 58 2.48 -10.11 8.48
C VAL A 58 3.63 -9.47 7.71
N VAL A 59 4.83 -10.05 7.76
CA VAL A 59 6.00 -9.58 6.97
C VAL A 59 5.72 -9.68 5.47
N ALA A 60 5.11 -10.78 5.01
CA ALA A 60 4.73 -10.93 3.61
C ALA A 60 3.74 -9.83 3.18
N ARG A 61 2.75 -9.51 4.01
CA ARG A 61 1.78 -8.45 3.73
C ARG A 61 2.41 -7.06 3.72
N VAL A 62 3.31 -6.76 4.65
CA VAL A 62 4.08 -5.49 4.64
C VAL A 62 4.83 -5.32 3.32
N ASN A 63 5.50 -6.38 2.85
CA ASN A 63 6.23 -6.34 1.58
C ASN A 63 5.31 -6.10 0.38
N GLU A 64 4.12 -6.68 0.39
CA GLU A 64 3.12 -6.47 -0.66
C GLU A 64 2.60 -5.04 -0.67
N VAL A 65 2.15 -4.51 0.47
CA VAL A 65 1.64 -3.13 0.58
C VAL A 65 2.72 -2.12 0.17
N ARG A 66 3.98 -2.35 0.56
CA ARG A 66 5.11 -1.52 0.15
C ARG A 66 5.29 -1.51 -1.37
N ARG A 67 5.24 -2.68 -2.02
CA ARG A 67 5.35 -2.77 -3.49
C ARG A 67 4.20 -2.06 -4.20
N LEU A 68 2.99 -2.13 -3.66
CA LEU A 68 1.82 -1.43 -4.20
C LEU A 68 1.98 0.09 -4.09
N LEU A 69 2.44 0.58 -2.94
CA LEU A 69 2.76 2.00 -2.74
C LEU A 69 3.83 2.47 -3.73
N ASP A 70 4.95 1.74 -3.83
CA ASP A 70 6.05 2.07 -4.75
C ASP A 70 5.55 2.13 -6.21
N ALA A 71 4.71 1.18 -6.62
CA ALA A 71 4.13 1.15 -7.97
C ALA A 71 3.19 2.32 -8.25
N LEU A 72 2.39 2.74 -7.27
CA LEU A 72 1.46 3.86 -7.41
C LEU A 72 2.19 5.20 -7.47
N ILE A 73 3.19 5.40 -6.60
CA ILE A 73 4.04 6.59 -6.60
C ILE A 73 4.80 6.69 -7.93
N PHE A 74 5.32 5.57 -8.44
CA PHE A 74 5.97 5.53 -9.75
C PHE A 74 4.99 5.89 -10.89
N ARG A 75 3.77 5.38 -10.86
CA ARG A 75 2.75 5.59 -11.91
C ARG A 75 2.14 6.99 -11.86
N PHE A 76 2.02 7.56 -10.67
CA PHE A 76 1.39 8.84 -10.38
C PHE A 76 2.32 9.68 -9.47
N PRO A 77 3.43 10.21 -10.00
CA PRO A 77 4.43 10.94 -9.19
C PRO A 77 3.94 12.28 -8.63
N SER A 78 2.77 12.74 -9.06
CA SER A 78 2.10 13.95 -8.58
C SER A 78 0.89 13.66 -7.69
N ALA A 79 0.67 12.40 -7.33
CA ALA A 79 -0.29 12.03 -6.29
C ALA A 79 0.24 12.53 -4.94
#